data_AF-A0A4P5YWI9-F1
#
_entry.id   AF-A0A4P5YWI9-F1
#
_cell.length_a   1.000
_cell.length_b   1.000
_cell.length_c   1.000
_cell.angle_alpha   90.00
_cell.angle_beta   90.00
_cell.angle_gamma   90.00
#
_symmetry.space_group_name_H-M   'P 1'
#
loop_
_entity.id
_entity.type
_entity.pdbx_description
1 polymer ?
#
loop_
_entity_poly.entity_id
_entity_poly.type
_entity_poly.pdbx_seq_one_letter_code
_entity_poly.pdbx_strand_id
1 'polypeptide(L)'
;MKRSRHTVTQIITKLRQAEVDTAAGLDTAAICRKLVISAATFHRWRQQYGGLQPNQLRRLQHLETENGRLKKLVGEQALDLSILKETVQGKY
;
A
#
# COMPACT_ATOMS: atom_id res chain seq x y z
N MET A 1 -9.59 1.33 12.41
CA MET A 1 -8.42 0.48 12.07
C MET A 1 -7.16 1.06 12.70
N LYS A 2 -6.38 0.24 13.43
CA LYS A 2 -5.10 0.65 14.01
C LYS A 2 -4.18 1.09 12.86
N ARG A 3 -3.79 2.37 12.79
CA ARG A 3 -2.91 2.87 11.71
C ARG A 3 -1.58 2.12 11.79
N SER A 4 -1.27 1.35 10.74
CA SER A 4 0.06 0.74 10.62
C SER A 4 1.08 1.87 10.53
N ARG A 5 2.15 1.77 11.32
CA ARG A 5 3.27 2.73 11.31
C ARG A 5 4.06 2.71 9.99
N HIS A 6 3.91 1.64 9.20
CA HIS A 6 4.54 1.51 7.89
C HIS A 6 3.50 1.19 6.82
N THR A 7 3.59 1.87 5.67
CA THR A 7 2.83 1.52 4.47
C THR A 7 3.42 0.28 3.82
N VAL A 8 2.63 -0.43 3.01
CA VAL A 8 3.10 -1.61 2.27
C VAL A 8 4.31 -1.27 1.40
N THR A 9 4.31 -0.10 0.76
CA THR A 9 5.46 0.39 -0.02
C THR A 9 6.71 0.56 0.84
N GLN A 10 6.59 1.16 2.03
CA GLN A 10 7.73 1.32 2.94
C GLN A 10 8.28 -0.03 3.42
N ILE A 11 7.41 -1.00 3.68
CA ILE A 11 7.81 -2.37 4.05
C ILE A 11 8.64 -3.01 2.94
N ILE A 12 8.14 -2.95 1.70
CA ILE A 12 8.82 -3.56 0.55
C ILE A 12 10.16 -2.89 0.27
N THR A 13 10.24 -1.55 0.34
CA THR A 13 11.51 -0.83 0.18
C THR A 13 12.54 -1.26 1.23
N LYS A 14 12.11 -1.42 2.50
CA LYS A 14 12.99 -1.91 3.57
C LYS A 14 13.44 -3.36 3.34
N LEU A 15 12.55 -4.24 2.86
CA LEU A 15 12.92 -5.62 2.53
C LEU A 15 13.94 -5.71 1.39
N ARG A 16 13.84 -4.86 0.37
CA ARG A 16 14.86 -4.80 -0.70
C ARG A 16 16.21 -4.30 -0.19
N GLN A 17 16.20 -3.29 0.68
CA GLN A 17 17.45 -2.85 1.31
C GLN A 17 18.06 -3.99 2.14
N ALA A 18 17.24 -4.77 2.84
CA ALA A 18 17.70 -5.95 3.55
C ALA A 18 18.31 -7.01 2.63
N GLU A 19 17.75 -7.24 1.44
CA GLU A 19 18.30 -8.17 0.44
C GLU A 19 19.68 -7.72 -0.04
N VAL A 20 19.84 -6.43 -0.35
CA VAL A 20 21.13 -5.84 -0.73
C VAL A 20 22.15 -5.97 0.40
N ASP A 21 21.76 -5.64 1.63
CA ASP A 21 22.64 -5.73 2.79
C ASP A 21 23.00 -7.20 3.11
N THR A 22 22.08 -8.14 2.90
CA THR A 22 22.34 -9.59 3.03
C THR A 22 23.34 -10.06 1.97
N ALA A 23 23.22 -9.61 0.72
CA ALA A 23 24.16 -9.91 -0.35
C ALA A 23 25.56 -9.32 -0.09
N ALA A 24 25.63 -8.18 0.62
CA ALA A 24 26.87 -7.59 1.11
C ALA A 24 27.44 -8.28 2.37
N GLY A 25 26.79 -9.33 2.87
CA GLY A 25 27.26 -10.14 4.01
C GLY A 25 26.93 -9.59 5.38
N LEU A 26 26.02 -8.61 5.50
CA LEU A 26 25.58 -8.12 6.81
C LEU A 26 24.70 -9.14 7.52
N ASP A 27 24.91 -9.29 8.83
CA ASP A 27 24.02 -10.10 9.66
C ASP A 27 22.63 -9.45 9.83
N THR A 28 21.63 -10.31 9.96
CA THR A 28 20.23 -9.97 10.20
C THR A 28 20.02 -8.99 11.36
N ALA A 29 20.79 -9.09 12.45
CA ALA A 29 20.68 -8.16 13.57
C ALA A 29 21.16 -6.74 13.19
N ALA A 30 22.23 -6.64 12.40
CA ALA A 30 22.73 -5.37 11.89
C ALA A 30 21.75 -4.73 10.89
N ILE A 31 21.16 -5.55 10.01
CA ILE A 31 20.12 -5.12 9.07
C ILE A 31 18.89 -4.59 9.82
N CYS A 32 18.41 -5.30 10.84
CA CYS A 32 17.27 -4.85 11.65
C CYS A 32 17.53 -3.52 12.35
N ARG A 33 18.75 -3.32 12.90
CA ARG A 33 19.17 -2.03 13.48
C ARG A 33 19.18 -0.92 12.45
N LYS A 34 19.79 -1.14 11.28
CA LYS A 34 19.85 -0.17 10.17
C LYS A 34 18.46 0.21 9.66
N LEU A 35 17.55 -0.75 9.58
CA LEU A 35 16.17 -0.53 9.14
C LEU A 35 15.24 -0.02 10.24
N VAL A 36 15.72 0.11 11.48
CA VAL A 36 14.96 0.54 12.66
C VAL A 36 13.69 -0.30 12.86
N ILE A 37 13.85 -1.63 12.77
CA ILE A 37 12.78 -2.61 12.98
C ILE A 37 13.27 -3.75 13.87
N SER A 38 12.35 -4.42 14.56
CA SER A 38 12.69 -5.65 15.30
C SER A 38 12.83 -6.84 14.37
N ALA A 39 13.63 -7.84 14.77
CA ALA A 39 13.78 -9.10 14.03
C ALA A 39 12.43 -9.80 13.80
N ALA A 40 11.54 -9.81 14.80
CA ALA A 40 10.18 -10.34 14.66
C ALA A 40 9.39 -9.64 13.54
N THR A 41 9.52 -8.31 13.44
CA THR A 41 8.89 -7.54 12.37
C THR A 41 9.49 -7.89 11.02
N PHE A 42 10.82 -7.99 10.94
CA PHE A 42 11.54 -8.36 9.73
C PHE A 42 11.12 -9.73 9.19
N HIS A 43 11.09 -10.77 10.04
CA HIS A 43 10.66 -12.10 9.64
C HIS A 43 9.22 -12.14 9.17
N ARG A 44 8.30 -11.49 9.89
CA ARG A 44 6.89 -11.39 9.49
C ARG A 44 6.75 -10.70 8.13
N TRP A 45 7.44 -9.59 7.92
CA TRP A 45 7.41 -8.89 6.63
C TRP A 45 7.99 -9.72 5.51
N ARG A 46 9.09 -10.44 5.75
CA ARG A 46 9.68 -11.33 4.75
C ARG A 46 8.73 -12.47 4.36
N GLN A 47 7.99 -13.04 5.31
CA GLN A 47 6.95 -14.04 5.00
C GLN A 47 5.78 -13.46 4.21
N GLN A 48 5.33 -12.25 4.55
CA GLN A 48 4.16 -11.63 3.93
C GLN A 48 4.44 -10.95 2.59
N TYR A 49 5.64 -10.40 2.40
CA TYR A 49 5.97 -9.51 1.28
C TYR A 49 7.29 -9.86 0.58
N GLY A 50 8.05 -10.85 1.05
CA GLY A 50 9.37 -11.20 0.47
C GLY A 50 9.32 -11.82 -0.93
N GLY A 51 8.16 -12.24 -1.42
CA GLY A 51 7.97 -12.75 -2.78
C GLY A 51 7.49 -11.70 -3.80
N LEU A 52 7.25 -10.45 -3.36
CA LEU A 52 6.63 -9.42 -4.20
C LEU A 52 7.65 -8.79 -5.17
N GLN A 53 7.56 -9.18 -6.44
CA GLN A 53 8.43 -8.69 -7.51
C GLN A 53 8.23 -7.19 -7.77
N PRO A 54 9.25 -6.44 -8.24
CA PRO A 54 9.14 -5.01 -8.53
C PRO A 54 8.01 -4.62 -9.48
N ASN A 55 7.67 -5.50 -10.43
CA ASN A 55 6.57 -5.28 -11.36
C ASN A 55 5.19 -5.44 -10.69
N GLN A 56 5.08 -6.34 -9.70
CA GLN A 56 3.84 -6.49 -8.92
C GLN A 56 3.59 -5.26 -8.04
N LEU A 57 4.65 -4.67 -7.47
CA LEU A 57 4.53 -3.42 -6.70
C LEU A 57 4.06 -2.24 -7.57
N ARG A 58 4.69 -2.04 -8.73
CA ARG A 58 4.28 -0.98 -9.66
C ARG A 58 2.83 -1.14 -10.11
N ARG A 59 2.43 -2.38 -10.42
CA ARG A 59 1.03 -2.70 -10.75
C ARG A 59 0.08 -2.39 -9.59
N LEU A 60 0.45 -2.73 -8.36
CA LEU A 60 -0.37 -2.48 -7.17
C LEU A 60 -0.57 -0.97 -6.95
N GLN A 61 0.50 -0.17 -7.03
CA GLN A 61 0.41 1.30 -6.89
C GLN A 61 -0.47 1.93 -7.98
N HIS A 62 -0.33 1.46 -9.22
CA HIS A 62 -1.16 1.93 -10.33
C HIS A 62 -2.64 1.60 -10.10
N LEU A 63 -2.93 0.36 -9.66
CA LEU A 63 -4.30 -0.06 -9.34
C LEU A 63 -4.88 0.70 -8.16
N GLU A 64 -4.11 0.99 -7.10
CA GLU A 64 -4.57 1.81 -5.97
C GLU A 64 -4.93 3.23 -6.40
N THR A 65 -4.10 3.83 -7.28
CA THR A 65 -4.33 5.18 -7.84
C THR A 65 -5.61 5.21 -8.68
N GLU A 66 -5.74 4.27 -9.62
CA GLU A 66 -6.94 4.19 -10.46
C GLU A 66 -8.19 3.88 -9.64
N ASN A 67 -8.11 3.02 -8.63
CA ASN A 67 -9.24 2.74 -7.75
C ASN A 67 -9.71 4.00 -7.00
N GLY A 68 -8.78 4.83 -6.53
CA GLY A 68 -9.09 6.12 -5.91
C GLY A 68 -9.79 7.07 -6.88
N ARG A 69 -9.27 7.19 -8.11
CA ARG A 69 -9.87 8.02 -9.16
C ARG A 69 -11.28 7.55 -9.53
N LEU A 70 -11.46 6.24 -9.71
CA LEU A 70 -12.75 5.63 -10.04
C LEU A 70 -13.78 5.81 -8.92
N LYS A 71 -13.39 5.64 -7.66
CA LYS A 71 -14.28 5.89 -6.52
C LYS A 71 -14.77 7.33 -6.47
N LYS A 72 -13.89 8.31 -6.75
CA LYS A 72 -14.27 9.71 -6.82
C LYS A 72 -15.29 9.96 -7.92
N LEU A 73 -15.01 9.47 -9.14
CA LEU A 73 -15.91 9.61 -10.29
C LEU A 73 -17.29 9.00 -10.01
N VAL A 74 -17.33 7.79 -9.44
CA VAL A 74 -18.60 7.13 -9.09
C VAL A 74 -19.36 7.91 -8.01
N GLY A 75 -18.65 8.50 -7.04
CA GLY A 75 -19.27 9.35 -6.02
C GLY A 75 -19.91 10.61 -6.59
N GLU A 76 -19.22 11.29 -7.51
CA GLU A 76 -19.73 12.46 -8.24
C GLU A 76 -20.97 12.09 -9.07
N GLN A 77 -20.90 11.01 -9.85
CA GLN A 77 -22.03 10.51 -10.63
C GLN A 77 -23.23 10.12 -9.76
N ALA A 78 -22.99 9.47 -8.62
CA ALA A 78 -24.07 9.09 -7.71
C ALA A 78 -24.77 10.33 -7.12
N LEU A 79 -24.03 11.39 -6.84
CA LEU A 79 -24.56 12.66 -6.38
C LEU A 79 -25.39 13.35 -7.46
N ASP A 80 -24.87 13.45 -8.69
CA ASP A 80 -25.60 14.02 -9.83
C ASP A 80 -26.91 13.27 -10.11
N LEU A 81 -26.87 11.93 -10.10
CA LEU A 81 -28.06 11.09 -10.26
C LEU A 81 -29.07 11.29 -9.14
N SER A 82 -28.62 11.52 -7.90
CA SER A 82 -29.51 11.81 -6.78
C SER A 82 -30.23 13.14 -6.98
N ILE A 83 -29.50 14.19 -7.37
CA ILE A 83 -30.04 15.51 -7.66
C ILE A 83 -31.05 15.43 -8.81
N LEU A 84 -30.70 14.74 -9.91
CA LEU A 84 -31.60 14.56 -11.06
C LEU A 84 -32.86 13.75 -10.72
N LYS A 85 -32.78 12.78 -9.82
CA LYS A 85 -33.97 12.06 -9.36
C LYS A 85 -34.86 12.92 -8.50
N GLU A 86 -34.28 13.75 -7.63
CA GLU A 86 -35.03 14.70 -6.80
C GLU A 86 -35.72 15.76 -7.66
N THR A 87 -35.05 16.27 -8.71
CA THR A 87 -35.65 17.23 -9.64
C THR A 87 -36.84 16.65 -10.38
N VAL A 88 -36.70 15.43 -10.92
CA VAL A 88 -37.76 14.76 -11.66
C VAL A 88 -38.92 14.35 -10.75
N GLN A 89 -38.66 14.04 -9.47
CA GLN A 89 -39.71 13.73 -8.50
C GLN A 89 -40.47 14.97 -7.99
N GLY A 90 -40.08 16.18 -8.40
CA GLY A 90 -40.80 17.41 -8.07
C GLY A 90 -40.81 17.74 -6.58
N LYS A 91 -39.84 17.25 -5.81
CA LYS A 91 -39.69 17.56 -4.39
C LYS A 91 -38.91 18.87 -4.23
N TYR A 92 -39.58 19.98 -4.53
CA TYR A 92 -39.15 21.35 -4.20
C TYR A 92 -40.29 22.13 -3.57
#